data_AF-A0A2N3T7J8-F1
#
_entry.id   AF-A0A2N3T7J8-F1
#
_cell.length_a   1.000
_cell.length_b   1.000
_cell.length_c   1.000
_cell.angle_alpha   90.00
_cell.angle_beta   90.00
_cell.angle_gamma   90.00
#
_symmetry.space_group_name_H-M   'P 1'
#
loop_
_entity.id
_entity.type
_entity.pdbx_description
1 polymer ?
#
loop_
_entity_poly.entity_id
_entity_poly.type
_entity_poly.pdbx_seq_one_letter_code
_entity_poly.pdbx_strand_id
1 'polypeptide(L)'
;MLKLAGYLNIGIAIAHLIGLFWLEKVFRIFGIEEKMKELSQIHFSFPYVATLLVAMVFFVFGLYGLSASSTFKKLPFLKFGIFLIAGIYLLRGISELVYSILNNFFPTMGIFATLIGILYFLGGLKKWKVKKK
;
A
#
# COMPACT_ATOMS: atom_id res chain seq x y z
N MET A 1 14.60 6.35 -5.58
CA MET A 1 13.20 6.06 -5.95
C MET A 1 12.74 4.72 -5.37
N LEU A 2 13.22 3.57 -5.85
CA LEU A 2 12.78 2.26 -5.31
C LEU A 2 13.14 2.02 -3.83
N LYS A 3 14.32 2.47 -3.36
CA LYS A 3 14.66 2.44 -1.92
C LYS A 3 13.65 3.22 -1.08
N LEU A 4 13.36 4.45 -1.49
CA LEU A 4 12.44 5.35 -0.80
C LEU A 4 11.03 4.75 -0.75
N ALA A 5 10.51 4.26 -1.88
CA ALA A 5 9.22 3.58 -1.95
C ALA A 5 9.19 2.34 -1.04
N GLY A 6 10.29 1.59 -1.00
CA GLY A 6 10.45 0.44 -0.12
C GLY A 6 10.39 0.79 1.37
N TYR A 7 11.18 1.79 1.81
CA TYR A 7 11.16 2.26 3.20
C TYR A 7 9.81 2.83 3.62
N LEU A 8 9.15 3.60 2.74
CA LEU A 8 7.80 4.11 2.99
C LEU A 8 6.82 2.97 3.25
N ASN A 9 6.90 1.87 2.50
CA ASN A 9 6.00 0.73 2.69
C ASN A 9 6.26 -0.07 3.95
N ILE A 10 7.52 -0.21 4.35
CA ILE A 10 7.85 -0.78 5.66
C ILE A 10 7.29 0.12 6.77
N GLY A 11 7.44 1.43 6.66
CA GLY A 11 6.85 2.39 7.60
C GLY A 11 5.32 2.26 7.68
N ILE A 12 4.64 2.15 6.54
CA ILE A 12 3.20 1.94 6.47
C ILE A 12 2.80 0.60 7.13
N ALA A 13 3.54 -0.48 6.86
CA ALA A 13 3.28 -1.78 7.49
C ALA A 13 3.38 -1.69 9.02
N ILE A 14 4.44 -1.05 9.53
CA ILE A 14 4.61 -0.83 10.97
C ILE A 14 3.47 0.04 11.52
N ALA A 15 3.06 1.10 10.81
CA ALA A 15 1.94 1.93 11.23
C ALA A 15 0.63 1.14 11.34
N HIS A 16 0.37 0.18 10.43
CA HIS A 16 -0.79 -0.71 10.52
C HIS A 16 -0.69 -1.67 11.71
N LEU A 17 0.50 -2.19 12.01
CA LEU A 17 0.73 -3.03 13.19
C LEU A 17 0.54 -2.25 14.50
N ILE A 18 1.04 -1.01 14.57
CA ILE A 18 0.80 -0.12 15.72
C ILE A 18 -0.69 0.23 15.81
N GLY A 19 -1.35 0.43 14.68
CA GLY A 19 -2.78 0.67 14.58
C GLY A 19 -3.64 -0.45 15.19
N LEU A 20 -3.14 -1.70 15.24
CA LEU A 20 -3.83 -2.82 15.90
C LEU A 20 -4.05 -2.57 17.40
N PHE A 21 -3.15 -1.84 18.08
CA PHE A 21 -3.29 -1.53 19.51
C PHE A 21 -4.41 -0.51 19.78
N TRP A 22 -4.74 0.34 18.79
CA TRP A 22 -5.78 1.38 18.88
C TRP A 22 -6.82 1.27 17.76
N LEU A 23 -7.23 0.04 17.47
CA LEU A 23 -8.02 -0.29 16.28
C LEU A 23 -9.33 0.52 16.18
N GLU A 24 -10.08 0.62 17.27
CA GLU A 24 -11.34 1.39 17.32
C GLU A 24 -11.11 2.88 17.04
N LYS A 25 -10.06 3.47 17.62
CA LYS A 25 -9.72 4.87 17.43
C LYS A 25 -9.30 5.14 15.98
N VAL A 26 -8.56 4.21 15.40
CA VAL A 26 -8.16 4.26 13.98
C VAL A 26 -9.38 4.16 13.08
N PHE A 27 -10.29 3.21 13.32
CA PHE A 27 -11.52 3.08 12.53
C PHE A 27 -12.44 4.29 12.63
N ARG A 28 -12.50 4.92 13.79
CA ARG A 28 -13.24 6.17 14.00
C ARG A 28 -12.65 7.33 13.20
N ILE A 29 -11.32 7.48 13.21
CA ILE A 29 -10.63 8.50 12.40
C ILE A 29 -10.89 8.28 10.90
N PHE A 30 -10.92 7.01 10.47
CA PHE A 30 -11.20 6.65 9.08
C PHE A 30 -12.69 6.62 8.73
N GLY A 31 -13.60 6.85 9.69
CA GLY A 31 -15.05 6.81 9.46
C GLY A 31 -15.57 5.44 9.04
N ILE A 32 -14.83 4.35 9.30
CA ILE A 32 -15.21 2.98 8.94
C ILE A 32 -15.69 2.16 10.14
N GLU A 33 -15.86 2.81 11.30
CA GLU A 33 -16.20 2.15 12.56
C GLU A 33 -17.52 1.37 12.49
N GLU A 34 -18.57 1.91 11.86
CA GLU A 34 -19.87 1.24 11.75
C GLU A 34 -19.78 -0.03 10.91
N LYS A 35 -19.15 0.07 9.74
CA LYS A 35 -18.95 -1.06 8.83
C LYS A 35 -18.07 -2.14 9.46
N MET A 36 -17.08 -1.73 10.25
CA MET A 36 -16.17 -2.65 10.91
C MET A 36 -16.81 -3.29 12.16
N LYS A 37 -17.71 -2.58 12.85
CA LYS A 37 -18.60 -3.15 13.88
C LYS A 37 -19.54 -4.18 13.28
N GLU A 38 -20.17 -3.89 12.15
CA GLU A 38 -21.02 -4.86 11.43
C GLU A 38 -20.24 -6.13 11.07
N LEU A 39 -19.03 -5.99 10.51
CA LEU A 39 -18.13 -7.13 10.23
C LEU A 39 -17.73 -7.90 11.49
N SER A 40 -17.55 -7.21 12.62
CA SER A 40 -17.22 -7.85 13.89
C SER A 40 -18.38 -8.67 14.49
N GLN A 41 -19.63 -8.38 14.09
CA GLN A 41 -20.80 -9.18 14.48
C GLN A 41 -20.81 -10.56 13.82
N ILE A 42 -20.19 -10.72 12.64
CA ILE A 42 -20.01 -12.02 11.99
C ILE A 42 -18.94 -12.82 12.76
N HIS A 43 -17.79 -12.20 13.03
CA HIS A 43 -16.75 -12.75 13.90
C HIS A 43 -15.85 -11.63 14.44
N PHE A 44 -15.60 -11.63 15.75
CA PHE A 44 -14.92 -10.52 16.43
C PHE A 44 -13.50 -10.23 15.88
N SER A 45 -12.83 -11.25 15.33
CA SER A 45 -11.46 -11.15 14.84
C SER A 45 -11.32 -10.60 13.41
N PHE A 46 -12.42 -10.46 12.65
CA PHE A 46 -12.35 -9.99 11.25
C PHE A 46 -11.57 -8.68 11.07
N PRO A 47 -11.82 -7.63 11.88
CA PRO A 47 -11.12 -6.37 11.73
C PRO A 47 -9.61 -6.50 11.97
N TYR A 48 -9.22 -7.32 12.95
CA TYR A 48 -7.82 -7.56 13.30
C TYR A 48 -7.09 -8.35 12.21
N VAL A 49 -7.71 -9.43 11.72
CA VAL A 49 -7.14 -10.27 10.66
C VAL A 49 -7.00 -9.46 9.37
N ALA A 50 -8.00 -8.64 9.03
CA ALA A 50 -7.94 -7.77 7.86
C ALA A 50 -6.78 -6.77 7.95
N THR A 51 -6.63 -6.06 9.07
CA THR A 51 -5.52 -5.12 9.27
C THR A 51 -4.16 -5.82 9.23
N LEU A 52 -4.05 -7.03 9.80
CA LEU A 52 -2.83 -7.82 9.78
C LEU A 52 -2.45 -8.25 8.34
N LEU A 53 -3.44 -8.72 7.56
CA LEU A 53 -3.22 -9.08 6.16
C LEU A 53 -2.74 -7.88 5.34
N VAL A 54 -3.37 -6.72 5.53
CA VAL A 54 -2.97 -5.48 4.86
C VAL A 54 -1.54 -5.08 5.25
N ALA A 55 -1.19 -5.18 6.54
CA ALA A 55 0.18 -4.90 7.02
C ALA A 55 1.21 -5.85 6.37
N MET A 56 0.90 -7.14 6.26
CA MET A 56 1.76 -8.13 5.59
C MET A 56 1.96 -7.79 4.11
N VAL A 57 0.90 -7.40 3.39
CA VAL A 57 1.00 -6.99 1.98
C VAL A 57 1.93 -5.79 1.82
N PHE A 58 1.76 -4.75 2.65
CA PHE A 58 2.65 -3.57 2.63
C PHE A 58 4.10 -3.93 2.96
N PHE A 59 4.31 -4.84 3.92
CA PHE A 59 5.64 -5.32 4.27
C PHE A 59 6.31 -6.03 3.08
N VAL A 60 5.58 -6.92 2.40
CA VAL A 60 6.06 -7.60 1.19
C VAL A 60 6.38 -6.57 0.10
N PHE A 61 5.52 -5.59 -0.15
CA PHE A 61 5.79 -4.54 -1.14
C PHE A 61 7.06 -3.75 -0.81
N GLY A 62 7.25 -3.42 0.48
CA GLY A 62 8.47 -2.82 0.99
C GLY A 62 9.70 -3.66 0.67
N LEU A 63 9.67 -4.96 0.98
CA LEU A 63 10.77 -5.89 0.67
C LEU A 63 11.08 -5.96 -0.84
N TYR A 64 10.06 -5.99 -1.69
CA TYR A 64 10.26 -5.93 -3.15
C TYR A 64 10.92 -4.62 -3.58
N GLY A 65 10.52 -3.48 -3.02
CA GLY A 65 11.15 -2.18 -3.26
C GLY A 65 12.62 -2.12 -2.83
N LEU A 66 12.94 -2.64 -1.64
CA LEU A 66 14.31 -2.73 -1.14
C LEU A 66 15.17 -3.72 -1.95
N SER A 67 14.65 -4.91 -2.28
CA SER A 67 15.34 -5.91 -3.11
C SER A 67 15.58 -5.37 -4.53
N ALA A 68 14.64 -4.59 -5.08
CA ALA A 68 14.80 -3.93 -6.36
C ALA A 68 15.87 -2.80 -6.33
N SER A 69 16.40 -2.41 -5.18
CA SER A 69 17.43 -1.37 -5.07
C SER A 69 18.88 -1.85 -4.99
N SER A 70 19.11 -3.15 -5.19
CA SER A 70 20.43 -3.82 -5.08
C SER A 70 21.01 -3.90 -3.66
N THR A 71 20.22 -3.62 -2.62
CA THR A 71 20.64 -3.75 -1.21
C THR A 71 20.39 -5.15 -0.63
N PHE A 72 19.54 -5.99 -1.26
CA PHE A 72 19.22 -7.35 -0.80
C PHE A 72 19.31 -8.39 -1.92
N LYS A 73 19.37 -9.68 -1.53
CA LYS A 73 19.31 -10.85 -2.43
C LYS A 73 18.20 -10.67 -3.48
N LYS A 74 18.52 -10.89 -4.75
CA LYS A 74 17.58 -10.70 -5.87
C LYS A 74 16.43 -11.71 -5.73
N LEU A 75 15.23 -11.23 -5.39
CA LEU A 75 14.02 -12.05 -5.43
C LEU A 75 13.72 -12.48 -6.89
N PRO A 76 13.20 -13.69 -7.12
CA PRO A 76 12.71 -14.08 -8.44
C PRO A 76 11.57 -13.14 -8.86
N PHE A 77 11.47 -12.82 -10.16
CA PHE A 77 10.41 -11.98 -10.74
C PHE A 77 10.32 -10.50 -10.27
N LEU A 78 11.42 -9.91 -9.79
CA LEU A 78 11.49 -8.49 -9.39
C LEU A 78 10.87 -7.49 -10.39
N LYS A 79 11.05 -7.69 -11.70
CA LYS A 79 10.48 -6.81 -12.73
C LYS A 79 8.96 -6.87 -12.70
N PHE A 80 8.39 -8.08 -12.76
CA PHE A 80 6.95 -8.27 -12.74
C PHE A 80 6.34 -7.79 -11.41
N GLY A 81 6.96 -8.12 -10.29
CA GLY A 81 6.52 -7.71 -8.96
C GLY A 81 6.43 -6.18 -8.81
N ILE A 82 7.45 -5.43 -9.24
CA ILE A 82 7.44 -3.95 -9.13
C ILE A 82 6.36 -3.31 -9.99
N PHE A 83 6.15 -3.80 -11.23
CA PHE A 83 5.08 -3.29 -12.09
C PHE A 83 3.69 -3.67 -11.57
N LEU A 84 3.53 -4.86 -11.00
CA LEU A 84 2.28 -5.31 -10.38
C LEU A 84 1.96 -4.48 -9.14
N ILE A 85 2.94 -4.23 -8.28
CA ILE A 85 2.81 -3.33 -7.12
C ILE A 85 2.38 -1.94 -7.58
N ALA A 86 3.08 -1.36 -8.58
CA ALA A 86 2.72 -0.06 -9.14
C ALA A 86 1.27 -0.05 -9.65
N GLY A 87 0.85 -1.09 -10.37
CA GLY A 87 -0.52 -1.25 -10.85
C GLY A 87 -1.54 -1.26 -9.71
N ILE A 88 -1.30 -2.04 -8.64
CA ILE A 88 -2.18 -2.09 -7.47
C ILE A 88 -2.34 -0.71 -6.82
N TYR A 89 -1.23 0.02 -6.61
CA TYR A 89 -1.29 1.36 -6.01
C TYR A 89 -2.01 2.37 -6.89
N LEU A 90 -1.76 2.33 -8.20
CA LEU A 90 -2.41 3.23 -9.14
C LEU A 90 -3.91 2.93 -9.23
N LEU A 91 -4.30 1.66 -9.34
CA LEU A 91 -5.72 1.27 -9.33
C LEU A 91 -6.38 1.72 -8.03
N ARG A 92 -5.77 1.43 -6.88
CA ARG A 92 -6.30 1.85 -5.57
C ARG A 92 -6.45 3.37 -5.48
N GLY A 93 -5.41 4.12 -5.85
CA GLY A 93 -5.41 5.58 -5.78
C GLY A 93 -6.42 6.23 -6.72
N ILE A 94 -6.54 5.71 -7.94
CA ILE A 94 -7.51 6.18 -8.94
C ILE A 94 -8.94 5.85 -8.49
N SER A 95 -9.20 4.64 -7.99
CA SER A 95 -10.52 4.27 -7.48
C SER A 95 -10.99 5.21 -6.36
N GLU A 96 -10.08 5.55 -5.44
CA GLU A 96 -10.39 6.48 -4.34
C GLU A 96 -10.59 7.91 -4.84
N LEU A 97 -9.79 8.36 -5.82
CA LEU A 97 -9.96 9.67 -6.46
C LEU A 97 -11.31 9.77 -7.18
N VAL A 98 -11.71 8.74 -7.94
CA VAL A 98 -13.03 8.67 -8.60
C VAL A 98 -14.16 8.70 -7.56
N TYR A 99 -14.03 7.90 -6.49
CA TYR A 99 -15.01 7.90 -5.41
C TYR A 99 -15.12 9.26 -4.72
N SER A 100 -13.99 9.94 -4.52
CA SER A 100 -13.93 11.29 -3.95
C SER A 100 -14.62 12.32 -4.81
N ILE A 101 -14.43 12.29 -6.14
CA ILE A 101 -15.12 13.18 -7.08
C ILE A 101 -16.64 12.96 -7.02
N LEU A 102 -17.08 11.70 -6.92
CA LEU A 102 -18.51 11.36 -6.83
C LEU A 102 -19.15 11.79 -5.50
N ASN A 103 -18.40 11.74 -4.39
CA ASN A 103 -18.92 11.98 -3.05
C ASN A 103 -18.46 13.31 -2.42
N ASN A 104 -17.79 14.17 -3.19
CA ASN A 104 -17.29 15.49 -2.77
C ASN A 104 -16.46 15.49 -1.47
N PHE A 105 -15.60 14.49 -1.29
CA PHE A 105 -14.64 14.41 -0.16
C PHE A 105 -13.20 14.56 -0.65
N PHE A 106 -12.27 15.04 0.18
CA PHE A 106 -10.86 15.22 -0.20
C PHE A 106 -10.07 13.89 -0.13
N PRO A 107 -9.53 13.35 -1.24
CA PRO A 107 -8.97 11.99 -1.30
C PRO A 107 -7.53 11.93 -0.79
N THR A 108 -7.31 12.28 0.48
CA THR A 108 -5.96 12.34 1.07
C THR A 108 -5.20 11.02 0.88
N MET A 109 -5.82 9.88 1.19
CA MET A 109 -5.16 8.57 1.11
C MET A 109 -4.97 8.10 -0.33
N GLY A 110 -5.90 8.43 -1.23
CA GLY A 110 -5.80 8.16 -2.66
C GLY A 110 -4.62 8.88 -3.32
N ILE A 111 -4.36 10.13 -2.93
CA ILE A 111 -3.20 10.90 -3.41
C ILE A 111 -1.89 10.24 -2.97
N PHE A 112 -1.77 9.87 -1.69
CA PHE A 112 -0.58 9.17 -1.18
C PHE A 112 -0.36 7.82 -1.88
N ALA A 113 -1.42 7.04 -2.07
CA ALA A 113 -1.34 5.76 -2.78
C ALA A 113 -0.86 5.95 -4.23
N THR A 114 -1.40 6.96 -4.93
CA THR A 114 -1.01 7.29 -6.31
C THR A 114 0.45 7.73 -6.39
N LEU A 115 0.92 8.57 -5.46
CA LEU A 115 2.32 8.99 -5.39
C LEU A 115 3.27 7.80 -5.19
N ILE A 116 2.95 6.88 -4.28
CA ILE A 116 3.74 5.66 -4.05
C ILE A 116 3.73 4.78 -5.31
N GLY A 117 2.58 4.63 -5.97
CA GLY A 117 2.45 3.90 -7.23
C GLY A 117 3.32 4.47 -8.35
N ILE A 118 3.33 5.80 -8.51
CA ILE A 118 4.20 6.50 -9.47
C ILE A 118 5.68 6.29 -9.12
N LEU A 119 6.05 6.32 -7.84
CA LEU A 119 7.43 6.07 -7.42
C LEU A 119 7.91 4.65 -7.77
N TYR A 120 7.04 3.64 -7.62
CA TYR A 120 7.34 2.28 -8.08
C TYR A 120 7.40 2.17 -9.60
N PHE A 121 6.46 2.80 -10.31
CA PHE A 121 6.40 2.78 -11.76
C PHE A 121 7.63 3.45 -12.40
N LEU A 122 7.94 4.68 -12.01
CA LEU A 122 9.10 5.42 -12.49
C LEU A 122 10.41 4.78 -12.01
N GLY A 123 10.44 4.29 -10.78
CA GLY A 123 11.59 3.55 -10.24
C GLY A 123 11.88 2.28 -11.02
N GLY A 124 10.84 1.53 -11.39
CA GLY A 124 10.93 0.34 -12.24
C GLY A 124 11.35 0.69 -13.66
N LEU A 125 10.74 1.71 -14.27
CA LEU A 125 11.14 2.19 -15.59
C LEU A 125 12.60 2.65 -15.59
N LYS A 126 13.09 3.43 -14.62
CA LYS A 126 14.50 3.85 -14.57
C LYS A 126 15.47 2.68 -14.40
N LYS A 127 15.05 1.61 -13.72
CA LYS A 127 15.88 0.42 -13.52
C LYS A 127 15.93 -0.47 -14.78
N TRP A 128 14.85 -0.53 -15.57
CA TRP A 128 14.70 -1.47 -16.69
C TRP A 128 14.56 -0.83 -18.09
N LYS A 129 14.42 0.50 -18.20
CA LYS A 129 14.76 1.38 -19.35
C LYS A 129 16.00 2.16 -18.89
N VAL A 130 17.21 1.89 -19.37
CA VAL A 130 17.67 2.08 -20.75
C VAL A 130 18.60 0.94 -21.15
N LYS A 131 18.06 -0.06 -21.86
CA LYS A 131 18.77 -0.65 -23.01
C LYS A 131 17.94 -0.28 -24.23
N LYS A 132 18.10 0.96 -24.70
CA LYS A 132 17.90 1.23 -26.13
C LYS A 132 19.07 0.54 -26.81
N LYS A 133 18.80 -0.59 -27.46
CA LYS A 133 19.65 -1.09 -28.53
C LYS A 133 19.48 -0.17 -29.72
#